data_AF-A0AAD6UZF1-F1
#
_entry.id   AF-A0AAD6UZF1-F1
#
_cell.length_a   1.000
_cell.length_b   1.000
_cell.length_c   1.000
_cell.angle_alpha   90.00
_cell.angle_beta   90.00
_cell.angle_gamma   90.00
#
_symmetry.space_group_name_H-M   'P 1'
#
loop_
_entity.id
_entity.type
_entity.pdbx_description
1 polymer ?
#
loop_
_entity_poly.entity_id
_entity_poly.type
_entity_poly.pdbx_seq_one_letter_code
_entity_poly.pdbx_strand_id
1 'polypeptide(L)'
;MPAAAAAGNAPPAAGTVPNFVAPITVAPAAGASIPPALRSLFPDIESACITSVITHELKASDIYKLDPRLKDSESSFILTGAGLQLNDSKHKSYKNINSIVFPLHTYFAILLEHIPASSGRGVAAYFFWYLTHIETLATEYEWAAVLEYHSLFFNRRRTEMQSGFYTSWSSPDLTLLSTHVYPHRKSVAAAWKPASPKRGPSEACRNYNIGKCDKTPCPYGRLHMCSTCGKAHGAHEHPAGAAGAV
;
A
#
# COMPACT_ATOMS: atom_id res chain seq x y z
N MET A 1 -8.64 -64.36 46.76
CA MET A 1 -8.85 -64.13 45.30
C MET A 1 -10.33 -63.81 45.13
N PRO A 2 -10.75 -62.67 44.53
CA PRO A 2 -10.37 -62.09 43.22
C PRO A 2 -9.83 -60.64 43.33
N ALA A 3 -8.94 -60.15 42.46
CA ALA A 3 -9.06 -59.57 41.10
C ALA A 3 -9.15 -58.02 41.10
N ALA A 4 -8.12 -57.40 40.51
CA ALA A 4 -7.93 -55.96 40.36
C ALA A 4 -8.84 -55.37 39.26
N ALA A 5 -9.38 -54.17 39.52
CA ALA A 5 -10.11 -53.38 38.53
C ALA A 5 -9.18 -52.32 37.91
N ALA A 6 -8.97 -52.43 36.61
CA ALA A 6 -8.19 -51.49 35.80
C ALA A 6 -9.02 -50.23 35.51
N ALA A 7 -8.40 -49.06 35.69
CA ALA A 7 -8.96 -47.77 35.27
C ALA A 7 -8.89 -47.64 33.75
N GLY A 8 -10.04 -47.45 33.11
CA GLY A 8 -10.14 -47.16 31.68
C GLY A 8 -9.83 -45.70 31.38
N ASN A 9 -8.84 -45.46 30.54
CA ASN A 9 -8.56 -44.15 29.95
C ASN A 9 -9.65 -43.78 28.93
N ALA A 10 -10.28 -42.63 29.11
CA ALA A 10 -11.17 -42.01 28.13
C ALA A 10 -10.35 -41.40 26.96
N PRO A 11 -10.84 -41.48 25.71
CA PRO A 11 -10.18 -40.84 24.57
C PRO A 11 -10.35 -39.32 24.59
N PRO A 12 -9.38 -38.54 24.07
CA PRO A 12 -9.48 -37.09 24.01
C PRO A 12 -10.55 -36.65 23.02
N ALA A 13 -11.30 -35.61 23.41
CA ALA A 13 -12.34 -34.98 22.60
C ALA A 13 -11.79 -34.52 21.24
N ALA A 14 -12.49 -34.91 20.17
CA ALA A 14 -12.19 -34.50 18.81
C ALA A 14 -12.21 -32.96 18.69
N GLY A 15 -11.14 -32.42 18.13
CA GLY A 15 -10.99 -30.99 17.87
C GLY A 15 -12.08 -30.46 16.94
N THR A 16 -12.57 -29.27 17.26
CA THR A 16 -13.47 -28.47 16.45
C THR A 16 -12.88 -28.26 15.06
N VAL A 17 -13.47 -28.89 14.05
CA VAL A 17 -13.18 -28.60 12.64
C VAL A 17 -13.58 -27.15 12.30
N PRO A 18 -12.80 -26.43 11.47
CA PRO A 18 -13.16 -25.07 11.07
C PRO A 18 -14.48 -25.08 10.28
N ASN A 19 -15.33 -24.13 10.62
CA ASN A 19 -16.68 -23.94 10.11
C ASN A 19 -16.65 -23.79 8.57
N PHE A 20 -17.06 -24.83 7.85
CA PHE A 20 -17.20 -24.78 6.39
C PHE A 20 -18.38 -23.87 6.04
N VAL A 21 -18.09 -22.67 5.53
CA VAL A 21 -19.11 -21.76 5.01
C VAL A 21 -19.48 -22.24 3.61
N ALA A 22 -20.71 -22.68 3.42
CA ALA A 22 -21.21 -23.11 2.13
C ALA A 22 -21.10 -21.99 1.08
N PRO A 23 -20.89 -22.31 -0.21
CA PRO A 23 -20.83 -21.31 -1.28
C PRO A 23 -22.08 -20.44 -1.30
N ILE A 24 -21.92 -19.14 -1.50
CA ILE A 24 -23.06 -18.25 -1.72
C ILE A 24 -23.55 -18.51 -3.14
N THR A 25 -24.60 -19.32 -3.29
CA THR A 25 -25.28 -19.52 -4.58
C THR A 25 -26.08 -18.27 -4.95
N VAL A 26 -25.43 -17.31 -5.58
CA VAL A 26 -26.09 -16.32 -6.43
C VAL A 26 -25.98 -16.87 -7.84
N ALA A 27 -27.02 -17.57 -8.31
CA ALA A 27 -27.01 -18.05 -9.69
C ALA A 27 -26.95 -16.83 -10.63
N PRO A 28 -25.92 -16.68 -11.49
CA PRO A 28 -25.92 -15.61 -12.46
C PRO A 28 -26.98 -15.97 -13.50
N ALA A 29 -28.13 -15.30 -13.45
CA ALA A 29 -29.12 -15.44 -14.51
C ALA A 29 -28.50 -14.88 -15.81
N ALA A 30 -28.25 -15.75 -16.78
CA ALA A 30 -27.82 -15.35 -18.11
C ALA A 30 -28.87 -14.38 -18.69
N GLY A 31 -28.47 -13.12 -18.91
CA GLY A 31 -29.37 -12.05 -19.36
C GLY A 31 -29.98 -11.18 -18.25
N ALA A 32 -29.50 -11.26 -17.00
CA ALA A 32 -29.97 -10.40 -15.92
C ALA A 32 -29.74 -8.91 -16.25
N SER A 33 -30.83 -8.19 -16.49
CA SER A 33 -30.84 -6.74 -16.43
C SER A 33 -30.34 -6.28 -15.07
N ILE A 34 -29.56 -5.19 -15.04
CA ILE A 34 -29.07 -4.60 -13.79
C ILE A 34 -30.26 -4.34 -12.87
N PRO A 35 -30.23 -4.80 -11.61
CA PRO A 35 -31.24 -4.47 -10.63
C PRO A 35 -31.49 -2.95 -10.56
N PRO A 36 -32.74 -2.47 -10.65
CA PRO A 36 -33.03 -1.03 -10.65
C PRO A 36 -32.43 -0.28 -9.45
N ALA A 37 -32.35 -0.93 -8.29
CA ALA A 37 -31.70 -0.40 -7.09
C ALA A 37 -30.20 -0.12 -7.31
N LEU A 38 -29.45 -1.06 -7.90
CA LEU A 38 -28.04 -0.86 -8.25
C LEU A 38 -27.86 0.30 -9.22
N ARG A 39 -28.73 0.41 -10.24
CA ARG A 39 -28.65 1.52 -11.20
C ARG A 39 -28.89 2.87 -10.52
N SER A 40 -29.81 2.93 -9.56
CA SER A 40 -30.10 4.16 -8.80
C SER A 40 -28.96 4.55 -7.85
N LEU A 41 -28.24 3.58 -7.27
CA LEU A 41 -27.13 3.84 -6.36
C LEU A 41 -25.84 4.26 -7.08
N PHE A 42 -25.66 3.78 -8.32
CA PHE A 42 -24.47 4.04 -9.13
C PHE A 42 -24.84 4.68 -10.48
N PRO A 43 -25.46 5.88 -10.48
CA PRO A 43 -25.89 6.55 -11.71
C PRO A 43 -24.71 6.93 -12.62
N ASP A 44 -23.57 7.24 -12.01
CA ASP A 44 -22.36 7.67 -12.70
C ASP A 44 -21.52 6.50 -13.22
N ILE A 45 -21.87 5.24 -12.95
CA ILE A 45 -21.13 4.07 -13.46
C ILE A 45 -21.84 3.53 -14.70
N GLU A 46 -21.06 3.17 -15.73
CA GLU A 46 -21.62 2.59 -16.95
C GLU A 46 -22.33 1.27 -16.63
N SER A 47 -23.50 1.07 -17.23
CA SER A 47 -24.30 -0.14 -17.04
C SER A 47 -23.50 -1.42 -17.34
N ALA A 48 -22.73 -1.43 -18.44
CA ALA A 48 -21.87 -2.56 -18.79
C ALA A 48 -20.81 -2.88 -17.71
N CYS A 49 -20.28 -1.87 -17.03
CA CYS A 49 -19.35 -2.06 -15.91
C CYS A 49 -20.05 -2.67 -14.70
N ILE A 50 -21.23 -2.19 -14.32
CA ILE A 50 -22.01 -2.77 -13.21
C ILE A 50 -22.34 -4.24 -13.50
N THR A 51 -22.82 -4.55 -14.71
CA THR A 51 -23.07 -5.93 -15.14
C THR A 51 -21.80 -6.79 -15.02
N SER A 52 -20.66 -6.29 -15.51
CA SER A 52 -19.39 -7.02 -15.43
C SER A 52 -18.92 -7.24 -13.98
N VAL A 53 -19.26 -6.37 -13.04
CA VAL A 53 -18.96 -6.58 -11.61
C VAL A 53 -19.81 -7.72 -11.05
N ILE A 54 -21.14 -7.66 -11.23
CA ILE A 54 -22.06 -8.66 -10.66
C ILE A 54 -21.93 -10.04 -11.32
N THR A 55 -21.50 -10.11 -12.59
CA THR A 55 -21.17 -11.38 -13.25
C THR A 55 -19.73 -11.81 -13.04
N HIS A 56 -18.94 -11.07 -12.24
CA HIS A 56 -17.53 -11.32 -12.00
C HIS A 56 -16.67 -11.42 -13.28
N GLU A 57 -16.98 -10.62 -14.30
CA GLU A 57 -16.23 -10.54 -15.56
C GLU A 57 -15.28 -9.34 -15.64
N LEU A 58 -15.43 -8.34 -14.76
CA LEU A 58 -14.53 -7.19 -14.72
C LEU A 58 -13.12 -7.62 -14.31
N LYS A 59 -12.13 -7.34 -15.16
CA LYS A 59 -10.71 -7.63 -14.91
C LYS A 59 -10.03 -6.51 -14.14
N ALA A 60 -8.92 -6.83 -13.46
CA ALA A 60 -8.11 -5.83 -12.76
C ALA A 60 -7.65 -4.68 -13.68
N SER A 61 -7.32 -4.98 -14.95
CA SER A 61 -6.95 -3.99 -15.96
C SER A 61 -8.01 -2.91 -16.18
N ASP A 62 -9.27 -3.23 -15.93
CA ASP A 62 -10.44 -2.40 -16.23
C ASP A 62 -11.07 -1.78 -14.98
N ILE A 63 -10.53 -2.02 -13.78
CA ILE A 63 -11.15 -1.54 -12.54
C ILE A 63 -11.21 -0.02 -12.46
N TYR A 64 -10.28 0.69 -13.11
CA TYR A 64 -10.26 2.15 -13.21
C TYR A 64 -11.55 2.74 -13.81
N LYS A 65 -12.32 1.98 -14.60
CA LYS A 65 -13.62 2.40 -15.15
C LYS A 65 -14.68 2.65 -14.07
N LEU A 66 -14.44 2.15 -12.87
CA LEU A 66 -15.30 2.36 -11.69
C LEU A 66 -14.92 3.62 -10.89
N ASP A 67 -13.88 4.35 -11.29
CA ASP A 67 -13.48 5.59 -10.64
C ASP A 67 -14.23 6.78 -11.25
N PRO A 68 -15.19 7.40 -10.52
CA PRO A 68 -15.93 8.54 -11.05
C PRO A 68 -15.03 9.74 -11.31
N ARG A 69 -13.86 9.85 -10.64
CA ARG A 69 -12.93 10.98 -10.81
C ARG A 69 -12.23 10.99 -12.16
N LEU A 70 -12.17 9.84 -12.85
CA LEU A 70 -11.50 9.72 -14.14
C LEU A 70 -12.42 10.10 -15.31
N LYS A 71 -13.74 10.14 -15.10
CA LYS A 71 -14.71 10.46 -16.16
C LYS A 71 -14.56 11.87 -16.71
N ASP A 72 -14.20 12.83 -15.85
CA ASP A 72 -13.95 14.21 -16.26
C ASP A 72 -12.65 14.35 -17.08
N SER A 73 -11.75 13.35 -17.04
CA SER A 73 -10.45 13.38 -17.70
C SER A 73 -10.43 12.65 -19.06
N GLU A 74 -11.41 11.80 -19.38
CA GLU A 74 -11.44 10.98 -20.60
C GLU A 74 -11.65 11.79 -21.89
N SER A 75 -12.01 13.07 -21.79
CA SER A 75 -12.24 13.95 -22.94
C SER A 75 -11.12 14.97 -23.18
N SER A 76 -9.92 14.78 -22.63
CA SER A 76 -8.77 15.63 -22.98
C SER A 76 -8.23 15.26 -24.37
N PHE A 77 -8.96 15.65 -25.40
CA PHE A 77 -8.43 15.70 -26.76
C PHE A 77 -7.27 16.68 -26.77
N ILE A 78 -6.08 16.18 -27.14
CA ILE A 78 -4.94 17.06 -27.35
C ILE A 78 -4.98 17.44 -28.83
N LEU A 79 -5.24 18.72 -29.09
CA LEU A 79 -5.05 19.28 -30.43
C LEU A 79 -3.54 19.36 -30.68
N THR A 80 -3.03 18.41 -31.46
CA THR A 80 -1.66 18.47 -31.99
C THR A 80 -1.69 19.11 -33.37
N GLY A 81 -0.57 19.65 -33.85
CA GLY A 81 -0.50 20.27 -35.18
C GLY A 81 -0.86 19.34 -36.36
N ALA A 82 -1.02 18.04 -36.10
CA ALA A 82 -1.45 17.02 -37.06
C ALA A 82 -2.91 16.55 -36.89
N GLY A 83 -3.68 17.12 -35.94
CA GLY A 83 -5.08 16.78 -35.68
C GLY A 83 -5.43 16.55 -34.20
N LEU A 84 -6.71 16.23 -33.96
CA LEU A 84 -7.21 15.76 -32.66
C LEU A 84 -6.66 14.35 -32.39
N GLN A 85 -5.82 14.18 -31.37
CA GLN A 85 -5.44 12.84 -30.91
C GLN A 85 -6.15 12.52 -29.60
N LEU A 86 -6.74 11.31 -29.55
CA LEU A 86 -7.28 10.72 -28.34
C LEU A 86 -6.10 10.37 -27.42
N ASN A 87 -6.13 10.86 -26.18
CA ASN A 87 -5.10 10.60 -25.20
C ASN A 87 -5.27 9.17 -24.65
N ASP A 88 -4.85 8.16 -25.40
CA ASP A 88 -4.94 6.74 -25.04
C ASP A 88 -4.01 6.42 -23.84
N SER A 89 -4.53 6.72 -22.65
CA SER A 89 -3.78 6.74 -21.40
C SER A 89 -4.13 5.55 -20.51
N LYS A 90 -4.34 4.36 -21.08
CA LYS A 90 -4.53 3.12 -20.29
C LYS A 90 -3.40 2.89 -19.28
N HIS A 91 -2.19 3.36 -19.60
CA HIS A 91 -1.02 3.33 -18.70
C HIS A 91 -0.97 4.46 -17.66
N LYS A 92 -1.84 5.47 -17.72
CA LYS A 92 -1.89 6.57 -16.72
C LYS A 92 -2.89 6.33 -15.59
N SER A 93 -3.73 5.30 -15.65
CA SER A 93 -4.80 5.13 -14.67
C SER A 93 -4.28 4.70 -13.30
N TYR A 94 -3.20 3.89 -13.22
CA TYR A 94 -2.67 3.34 -11.95
C TYR A 94 -1.37 4.01 -11.46
N LYS A 95 -1.40 5.32 -11.24
CA LYS A 95 -0.20 6.08 -10.83
C LYS A 95 0.19 5.87 -9.36
N ASN A 96 -0.78 5.58 -8.50
CA ASN A 96 -0.56 5.45 -7.06
C ASN A 96 -1.65 4.57 -6.43
N ILE A 97 -1.54 4.32 -5.13
CA ILE A 97 -2.50 3.49 -4.38
C ILE A 97 -3.96 3.96 -4.52
N ASN A 98 -4.20 5.26 -4.58
CA ASN A 98 -5.55 5.81 -4.74
C ASN A 98 -6.16 5.51 -6.11
N SER A 99 -5.35 5.21 -7.11
CA SER A 99 -5.85 4.74 -8.40
C SER A 99 -6.48 3.34 -8.35
N ILE A 100 -6.20 2.57 -7.29
CA ILE A 100 -6.76 1.23 -7.08
C ILE A 100 -7.82 1.26 -5.97
N VAL A 101 -7.51 1.89 -4.84
CA VAL A 101 -8.37 1.86 -3.64
C VAL A 101 -9.75 2.45 -3.90
N PHE A 102 -9.84 3.60 -4.57
CA PHE A 102 -11.13 4.23 -4.86
C PHE A 102 -12.02 3.39 -5.80
N PRO A 103 -11.57 2.92 -6.98
CA PRO A 103 -12.38 2.04 -7.79
C PRO A 103 -12.68 0.69 -7.11
N LEU A 104 -11.80 0.18 -6.23
CA LEU A 104 -12.09 -1.00 -5.41
C LEU A 104 -13.23 -0.75 -4.43
N HIS A 105 -13.30 0.41 -3.79
CA HIS A 105 -14.44 0.75 -2.94
C HIS A 105 -15.75 0.70 -3.72
N THR A 106 -15.79 1.27 -4.94
CA THR A 106 -16.96 1.19 -5.82
C THR A 106 -17.27 -0.25 -6.20
N TYR A 107 -16.25 -1.04 -6.57
CA TYR A 107 -16.38 -2.46 -6.91
C TYR A 107 -17.02 -3.26 -5.77
N PHE A 108 -16.50 -3.11 -4.56
CA PHE A 108 -16.99 -3.81 -3.38
C PHE A 108 -18.39 -3.34 -2.96
N ALA A 109 -18.69 -2.04 -3.08
CA ALA A 109 -20.04 -1.54 -2.81
C ALA A 109 -21.08 -2.17 -3.76
N ILE A 110 -20.79 -2.22 -5.07
CA ILE A 110 -21.67 -2.88 -6.05
C ILE A 110 -21.88 -4.36 -5.69
N LEU A 111 -20.81 -5.08 -5.32
CA LEU A 111 -20.92 -6.48 -4.93
C LEU A 111 -21.74 -6.68 -3.66
N LEU A 112 -21.53 -5.85 -2.63
CA LEU A 112 -22.24 -5.96 -1.35
C LEU A 112 -23.75 -5.72 -1.51
N GLU A 113 -24.14 -4.82 -2.40
CA GLU A 113 -25.55 -4.58 -2.76
C GLU A 113 -26.15 -5.71 -3.59
N HIS A 114 -25.33 -6.48 -4.32
CA HIS A 114 -25.79 -7.58 -5.15
C HIS A 114 -25.96 -8.90 -4.38
N ILE A 115 -25.10 -9.17 -3.40
CA ILE A 115 -25.13 -10.43 -2.65
C ILE A 115 -26.24 -10.43 -1.58
N PRO A 116 -26.69 -11.62 -1.12
CA PRO A 116 -27.68 -11.71 -0.06
C PRO A 116 -27.23 -11.03 1.24
N ALA A 117 -28.13 -10.28 1.87
CA ALA A 117 -27.86 -9.54 3.11
C ALA A 117 -27.33 -10.43 4.25
N SER A 118 -27.71 -11.72 4.28
CA SER A 118 -27.21 -12.70 5.26
C SER A 118 -25.70 -12.92 5.18
N SER A 119 -25.10 -12.72 4.01
CA SER A 119 -23.66 -12.89 3.76
C SER A 119 -22.90 -11.57 3.74
N GLY A 120 -23.59 -10.45 3.53
CA GLY A 120 -23.00 -9.12 3.33
C GLY A 120 -21.99 -8.71 4.39
N ARG A 121 -22.30 -8.92 5.68
CA ARG A 121 -21.41 -8.53 6.78
C ARG A 121 -20.05 -9.24 6.74
N GLY A 122 -20.04 -10.56 6.53
CA GLY A 122 -18.81 -11.34 6.48
C GLY A 122 -17.96 -10.96 5.27
N VAL A 123 -18.60 -10.83 4.11
CA VAL A 123 -17.94 -10.43 2.86
C VAL A 123 -17.35 -9.03 2.95
N ALA A 124 -18.06 -8.07 3.55
CA ALA A 124 -17.56 -6.71 3.76
C ALA A 124 -16.27 -6.68 4.60
N ALA A 125 -16.16 -7.53 5.63
CA ALA A 125 -14.94 -7.64 6.42
C ALA A 125 -13.75 -8.15 5.59
N TYR A 126 -13.96 -9.13 4.71
CA TYR A 126 -12.91 -9.63 3.83
C TYR A 126 -12.41 -8.57 2.85
N PHE A 127 -13.32 -7.79 2.27
CA PHE A 127 -12.97 -6.67 1.39
C PHE A 127 -12.19 -5.59 2.13
N PHE A 128 -12.59 -5.26 3.37
CA PHE A 128 -11.86 -4.31 4.21
C PHE A 128 -10.43 -4.80 4.51
N TRP A 129 -10.26 -6.06 4.91
CA TRP A 129 -8.92 -6.62 5.16
C TRP A 129 -8.03 -6.56 3.93
N TYR A 130 -8.58 -6.82 2.75
CA TYR A 130 -7.83 -6.68 1.50
C TYR A 130 -7.39 -5.24 1.22
N LEU A 131 -8.26 -4.25 1.44
CA LEU A 131 -7.92 -2.83 1.29
C LEU A 131 -6.77 -2.43 2.22
N THR A 132 -6.88 -2.77 3.51
CA THR A 132 -5.78 -2.50 4.47
C THR A 132 -4.49 -3.22 4.09
N HIS A 133 -4.59 -4.44 3.56
CA HIS A 133 -3.43 -5.19 3.11
C HIS A 133 -2.72 -4.53 1.92
N ILE A 134 -3.45 -4.11 0.88
CA ILE A 134 -2.83 -3.46 -0.28
C ILE A 134 -2.22 -2.09 0.08
N GLU A 135 -2.85 -1.35 1.00
CA GLU A 135 -2.29 -0.11 1.54
C GLU A 135 -0.98 -0.36 2.29
N THR A 136 -0.94 -1.41 3.15
CA THR A 136 0.27 -1.81 3.88
C THR A 136 1.39 -2.19 2.93
N LEU A 137 1.09 -2.98 1.89
CA LEU A 137 2.08 -3.29 0.86
C LEU A 137 2.60 -2.03 0.15
N ALA A 138 1.70 -1.09 -0.15
CA ALA A 138 2.07 0.15 -0.81
C ALA A 138 2.96 1.07 0.04
N THR A 139 2.98 0.93 1.37
CA THR A 139 3.93 1.69 2.21
C THR A 139 5.33 1.07 2.19
N GLU A 140 5.42 -0.26 2.18
CA GLU A 140 6.68 -1.02 2.35
C GLU A 140 7.38 -1.42 1.05
N TYR A 141 6.64 -1.59 -0.04
CA TYR A 141 7.14 -2.16 -1.29
C TYR A 141 6.97 -1.20 -2.47
N GLU A 142 7.76 -1.41 -3.51
CA GLU A 142 7.72 -0.61 -4.74
C GLU A 142 6.33 -0.70 -5.40
N TRP A 143 5.81 0.42 -5.89
CA TRP A 143 4.44 0.51 -6.40
C TRP A 143 4.16 -0.47 -7.55
N ALA A 144 5.10 -0.63 -8.48
CA ALA A 144 4.94 -1.53 -9.62
C ALA A 144 4.71 -2.99 -9.19
N ALA A 145 5.45 -3.46 -8.18
CA ALA A 145 5.30 -4.79 -7.60
C ALA A 145 3.94 -4.98 -6.91
N VAL A 146 3.48 -3.95 -6.18
CA VAL A 146 2.16 -3.96 -5.53
C VAL A 146 1.02 -3.99 -6.56
N LEU A 147 1.15 -3.23 -7.64
CA LEU A 147 0.17 -3.22 -8.75
C LEU A 147 0.10 -4.58 -9.47
N GLU A 148 1.24 -5.23 -9.69
CA GLU A 148 1.31 -6.57 -10.29
C GLU A 148 0.64 -7.61 -9.37
N TYR A 149 0.97 -7.61 -8.09
CA TYR A 149 0.32 -8.44 -7.08
C TYR A 149 -1.19 -8.23 -7.04
N HIS A 150 -1.64 -6.97 -6.98
CA HIS A 150 -3.07 -6.63 -7.02
C HIS A 150 -3.74 -7.24 -8.25
N SER A 151 -3.14 -7.07 -9.42
CA SER A 151 -3.72 -7.54 -10.68
C SER A 151 -3.92 -9.05 -10.71
N LEU A 152 -2.90 -9.80 -10.27
CA LEU A 152 -2.95 -11.27 -10.21
C LEU A 152 -3.92 -11.76 -9.13
N PHE A 153 -3.82 -11.19 -7.92
CA PHE A 153 -4.69 -11.54 -6.80
C PHE A 153 -6.16 -11.29 -7.15
N PHE A 154 -6.48 -10.09 -7.63
CA PHE A 154 -7.85 -9.69 -7.99
C PHE A 154 -8.44 -10.63 -9.04
N ASN A 155 -7.70 -10.93 -10.12
CA ASN A 155 -8.19 -11.80 -11.18
C ASN A 155 -8.44 -13.25 -10.69
N ARG A 156 -7.62 -13.75 -9.76
CA ARG A 156 -7.83 -15.05 -9.10
C ARG A 156 -9.10 -15.03 -8.24
N ARG A 157 -9.23 -14.04 -7.35
CA ARG A 157 -10.41 -13.88 -6.48
C ARG A 157 -11.71 -13.70 -7.26
N ARG A 158 -11.67 -12.94 -8.36
CA ARG A 158 -12.78 -12.77 -9.30
C ARG A 158 -13.29 -14.12 -9.83
N THR A 159 -12.39 -15.00 -10.27
CA THR A 159 -12.74 -16.34 -10.75
C THR A 159 -13.33 -17.22 -9.63
N GLU A 160 -12.81 -17.13 -8.41
CA GLU A 160 -13.36 -17.85 -7.25
C GLU A 160 -14.79 -17.39 -6.90
N MET A 161 -15.07 -16.09 -6.99
CA MET A 161 -16.40 -15.53 -6.76
C MET A 161 -17.44 -15.99 -7.80
N GLN A 162 -17.04 -16.35 -9.02
CA GLN A 162 -17.95 -16.99 -9.99
C GLN A 162 -18.52 -18.32 -9.47
N SER A 163 -17.82 -18.97 -8.55
CA SER A 163 -18.27 -20.18 -7.85
C SER A 163 -18.89 -19.89 -6.47
N GLY A 164 -19.12 -18.61 -6.12
CA GLY A 164 -19.70 -18.20 -4.85
C GLY A 164 -18.72 -18.16 -3.67
N PHE A 165 -17.41 -18.26 -3.90
CA PHE A 165 -16.39 -18.23 -2.85
C PHE A 165 -15.83 -16.82 -2.64
N TYR A 166 -16.19 -16.19 -1.53
CA TYR A 166 -15.73 -14.83 -1.17
C TYR A 166 -14.69 -14.83 -0.05
N THR A 167 -14.54 -15.93 0.69
CA THR A 167 -13.68 -16.03 1.87
C THR A 167 -12.20 -15.80 1.55
N SER A 168 -11.75 -16.14 0.35
CA SER A 168 -10.36 -16.00 -0.08
C SER A 168 -9.87 -14.55 -0.14
N TRP A 169 -10.76 -13.55 -0.14
CA TRP A 169 -10.37 -12.14 -0.02
C TRP A 169 -9.74 -11.81 1.34
N SER A 170 -10.03 -12.61 2.37
CA SER A 170 -9.54 -12.39 3.73
C SER A 170 -8.05 -12.65 3.93
N SER A 171 -7.44 -13.41 3.03
CA SER A 171 -6.11 -13.98 3.23
C SER A 171 -5.17 -13.57 2.11
N PRO A 172 -3.99 -13.02 2.44
CA PRO A 172 -2.96 -12.73 1.44
C PRO A 172 -2.53 -14.01 0.69
N ASP A 173 -2.21 -13.86 -0.59
CA ASP A 173 -1.65 -14.96 -1.37
C ASP A 173 -0.13 -15.00 -1.19
N LEU A 174 0.34 -15.85 -0.28
CA LEU A 174 1.76 -15.97 0.06
C LEU A 174 2.64 -16.35 -1.13
N THR A 175 2.10 -17.09 -2.10
CA THR A 175 2.85 -17.46 -3.31
C THR A 175 3.05 -16.24 -4.18
N LEU A 176 2.00 -15.44 -4.41
CA LEU A 176 2.12 -14.19 -5.17
C LEU A 176 3.00 -13.17 -4.44
N LEU A 177 2.90 -13.06 -3.11
CA LEU A 177 3.73 -12.16 -2.32
C LEU A 177 5.22 -12.49 -2.42
N SER A 178 5.58 -13.76 -2.25
CA SER A 178 6.97 -14.21 -2.34
C SER A 178 7.57 -14.03 -3.73
N THR A 179 6.76 -14.21 -4.77
CA THR A 179 7.20 -14.13 -6.17
C THR A 179 7.30 -12.68 -6.66
N HIS A 180 6.31 -11.84 -6.36
CA HIS A 180 6.16 -10.52 -6.99
C HIS A 180 6.41 -9.33 -6.05
N VAL A 181 6.27 -9.48 -4.74
CA VAL A 181 6.29 -8.34 -3.80
C VAL A 181 7.56 -8.30 -2.97
N TYR A 182 7.87 -9.37 -2.25
CA TYR A 182 8.99 -9.41 -1.31
C TYR A 182 10.37 -9.06 -1.91
N PRO A 183 10.70 -9.45 -3.16
CA PRO A 183 11.95 -9.03 -3.80
C PRO A 183 12.08 -7.52 -4.02
N HIS A 184 10.97 -6.77 -3.97
CA HIS A 184 10.88 -5.35 -4.30
C HIS A 184 10.55 -4.49 -3.08
N ARG A 185 11.07 -4.87 -1.91
CA ARG A 185 10.95 -4.02 -0.72
C ARG A 185 11.66 -2.69 -0.99
N LYS A 186 10.99 -1.57 -0.69
CA LYS A 186 11.62 -0.26 -0.79
C LYS A 186 12.89 -0.29 0.02
N SER A 187 13.98 0.19 -0.57
CA SER A 187 15.16 0.43 0.24
C SER A 187 14.72 1.39 1.35
N VAL A 188 14.83 0.98 2.60
CA VAL A 188 14.91 1.91 3.71
C VAL A 188 16.27 2.57 3.49
N ALA A 189 16.36 3.49 2.52
CA ALA A 189 17.54 4.30 2.33
C ALA A 189 17.80 4.88 3.71
N ALA A 190 18.88 4.39 4.32
CA ALA A 190 19.18 4.67 5.69
C ALA A 190 19.00 6.16 5.90
N ALA A 191 18.06 6.54 6.76
CA ALA A 191 18.00 7.88 7.32
C ALA A 191 19.28 8.19 8.13
N TRP A 192 20.20 7.23 8.22
CA TRP A 192 21.62 7.51 8.28
C TRP A 192 22.22 7.59 6.87
N LYS A 193 22.15 8.79 6.29
CA LYS A 193 23.39 9.32 5.76
C LYS A 193 24.26 9.56 7.00
N PRO A 194 25.31 8.75 7.32
CA PRO A 194 26.40 9.35 8.07
C PRO A 194 26.74 10.60 7.27
N ALA A 195 26.64 11.77 7.91
CA ALA A 195 27.00 13.02 7.27
C ALA A 195 28.30 12.74 6.52
N SER A 196 28.27 12.80 5.18
CA SER A 196 29.51 12.72 4.43
C SER A 196 30.42 13.77 5.07
N PRO A 197 31.66 13.43 5.46
CA PRO A 197 32.58 14.41 6.03
C PRO A 197 32.99 15.36 4.91
N LYS A 198 32.11 16.30 4.58
CA LYS A 198 32.38 17.45 3.72
C LYS A 198 32.37 18.69 4.61
N ARG A 199 33.42 18.77 5.43
CA ARG A 199 34.19 19.98 5.69
C ARG A 199 35.55 19.46 6.10
N GLY A 200 36.58 19.86 5.37
CA GLY A 200 37.92 19.29 5.50
C GLY A 200 38.45 19.35 6.94
N PRO A 201 39.51 18.56 7.23
CA PRO A 201 40.18 18.54 8.54
C PRO A 201 40.80 19.90 8.94
N SER A 202 40.67 20.95 8.12
CA SER A 202 41.24 22.28 8.34
C SER A 202 40.29 23.31 8.96
N GLU A 203 39.01 23.00 9.15
CA GLU A 203 38.07 24.02 9.65
C GLU A 203 38.05 24.08 11.18
N ALA A 204 38.25 25.29 11.71
CA ALA A 204 38.28 25.57 13.14
C ALA A 204 36.96 25.20 13.85
N CYS A 205 37.05 24.62 15.04
CA CYS A 205 35.90 24.29 15.88
C CYS A 205 35.20 25.58 16.35
N ARG A 206 33.97 25.83 15.86
CA ARG A 206 33.18 27.01 16.27
C ARG A 206 32.87 27.01 17.78
N ASN A 207 32.61 25.84 18.35
CA ASN A 207 32.30 25.70 19.79
C ASN A 207 33.53 25.98 20.67
N TYR A 208 34.73 25.61 20.22
CA TYR A 208 35.98 25.99 20.88
C TYR A 208 36.18 27.51 20.86
N ASN A 209 35.90 28.14 19.72
CA ASN A 209 36.03 29.59 19.57
C ASN A 209 35.11 30.42 20.48
N ILE A 210 33.96 29.86 20.88
CA ILE A 210 33.02 30.49 21.83
C ILE A 210 33.12 29.93 23.27
N GLY A 211 34.16 29.15 23.60
CA GLY A 211 34.40 28.61 24.94
C GLY A 211 33.48 27.47 25.37
N LYS A 212 32.78 26.82 24.43
CA LYS A 212 31.82 25.73 24.68
C LYS A 212 32.34 24.33 24.32
N CYS A 213 33.61 24.21 23.92
CA CYS A 213 34.24 22.93 23.64
C CYS A 213 35.61 22.88 24.33
N ASP A 214 35.75 21.97 25.28
CA ASP A 214 36.91 21.77 26.16
C ASP A 214 37.62 20.42 25.89
N LYS A 215 36.92 19.47 25.30
CA LYS A 215 37.45 18.12 24.99
C LYS A 215 38.45 18.13 23.84
N THR A 216 39.69 17.71 24.12
CA THR A 216 40.76 17.52 23.12
C THR A 216 41.14 16.03 23.05
N PRO A 217 40.98 15.35 21.89
CA PRO A 217 40.53 15.87 20.60
C PRO A 217 39.02 16.18 20.56
N CYS A 218 38.62 17.12 19.70
CA CYS A 218 37.22 17.54 19.55
C CYS A 218 36.32 16.34 19.21
N PRO A 219 35.17 16.13 19.89
CA PRO A 219 34.26 15.01 19.61
C PRO A 219 33.64 15.06 18.20
N TYR A 220 33.71 16.20 17.52
CA TYR A 220 33.25 16.39 16.15
C TYR A 220 34.41 16.39 15.12
N GLY A 221 35.62 16.00 15.53
CA GLY A 221 36.79 15.90 14.64
C GLY A 221 37.29 17.24 14.08
N ARG A 222 36.99 18.36 14.75
CA ARG A 222 37.40 19.72 14.34
C ARG A 222 38.68 20.16 15.05
N LEU A 223 39.45 21.05 14.43
CA LEU A 223 40.67 21.60 15.04
C LEU A 223 40.34 22.68 16.07
N HIS A 224 40.95 22.59 17.25
CA HIS A 224 40.91 23.64 18.27
C HIS A 224 41.93 24.72 17.92
N MET A 225 41.53 25.63 17.03
CA MET A 225 42.29 26.81 16.63
C MET A 225 41.38 28.04 16.59
N CYS A 226 41.97 29.20 16.84
CA CYS A 226 41.29 30.48 16.81
C CYS A 226 40.85 30.82 15.39
N SER A 227 39.57 31.11 15.18
CA SER A 227 39.05 31.54 13.87
C SER A 227 39.56 32.94 13.46
N THR A 228 40.09 33.71 14.41
CA THR A 228 40.56 35.09 14.17
C THR A 228 42.05 35.15 13.83
N CYS A 229 42.89 34.28 14.40
CA CYS A 229 44.34 34.34 14.19
C CYS A 229 45.04 32.98 13.99
N GLY A 230 44.29 31.87 13.93
CA GLY A 230 44.81 30.53 13.67
C GLY A 230 45.61 29.88 14.81
N LYS A 231 45.78 30.55 15.96
CA LYS A 231 46.55 30.05 17.11
C LYS A 231 45.75 29.09 18.00
N ALA A 232 46.42 28.38 18.90
CA ALA A 232 45.83 27.39 19.82
C ALA A 232 45.13 28.01 21.04
N HIS A 233 44.19 28.92 20.78
CA HIS A 233 43.29 29.54 21.77
C HIS A 233 41.90 29.77 21.16
N GLY A 234 40.86 29.98 21.96
CA GLY A 234 39.53 30.27 21.43
C GLY A 234 39.35 31.75 21.07
N ALA A 235 38.58 32.07 20.02
CA ALA A 235 38.34 33.48 19.63
C ALA A 235 37.80 34.38 20.75
N HIS A 236 37.09 33.83 21.72
CA HIS A 236 36.61 34.51 22.93
C HIS A 236 37.72 35.06 23.84
N GLU A 237 38.97 34.63 23.66
CA GLU A 237 40.13 35.15 24.40
C GLU A 237 40.74 36.41 23.76
N HIS A 238 40.25 36.85 22.59
CA HIS A 238 40.66 38.12 22.03
C HIS A 238 40.02 39.29 22.81
N PRO A 239 40.78 40.37 23.10
CA PRO A 239 40.20 41.58 23.65
C PRO A 239 39.17 42.15 22.66
N ALA A 240 38.03 42.60 23.17
CA ALA A 240 36.95 43.17 22.38
C ALA A 240 37.47 44.37 21.56
N GLY A 241 37.70 44.16 20.26
CA GLY A 241 38.20 45.20 19.36
C GLY A 241 39.11 44.74 18.21
N ALA A 242 39.63 43.51 18.23
CA ALA A 242 40.49 43.02 17.13
C ALA A 242 39.65 42.32 16.04
N ALA A 243 38.81 43.08 15.33
CA ALA A 243 38.25 42.63 14.06
C ALA A 243 39.17 43.11 12.92
N GLY A 244 40.00 42.21 12.39
CA GLY A 244 40.62 42.35 11.08
C GLY A 244 42.13 42.16 11.02
N ALA A 245 42.55 41.05 10.41
CA ALA A 245 43.56 41.00 9.35
C ALA A 245 43.51 39.59 8.74
N VAL A 246 43.20 39.52 7.44
CA VAL A 246 43.36 38.33 6.59
C VAL A 246 44.85 38.10 6.36
#